data_AF-A0A8T6IV94-F1
#
_entry.id   AF-A0A8T6IV94-F1
#
_cell.length_a   1.000
_cell.length_b   1.000
_cell.length_c   1.000
_cell.angle_alpha   90.00
_cell.angle_beta   90.00
_cell.angle_gamma   90.00
#
_symmetry.space_group_name_H-M   'P 1'
#
loop_
_entity.id
_entity.type
_entity.pdbx_description
1 polymer ?
#
loop_
_entity_poly.entity_id
_entity_poly.type
_entity_poly.pdbx_seq_one_letter_code
_entity_poly.pdbx_strand_id
1 'polypeptide(L)'
;MDLLRSQTSKSILVLGALSGAFILFTGAVGMIAAFHEREVVDRFISLGQLMLLIAPFVTGYYAAGKLRALGEDAPVLLGGGMAIGLMTAIPSVILLLFNSDEFRFLLDLTLRLIPFVAASIVAWRMYRAGNETQAVIGIWLLVAVLVGIVSFSFALIFEIKGDLRSVLVNINPDWVEVVTFDNRKDLARGIGTFALISVAAGFAGSILFLMPTVPRRALIYGLGVTVLIGAFGETARLLLQENVDRDTLREI
;
A
#
# COMPACT_ATOMS: atom_id res chain seq x y z
N MET A 1 26.92 4.64 15.23
CA MET A 1 25.46 4.87 15.25
C MET A 1 24.87 5.12 13.85
N ASP A 2 25.54 5.84 12.95
CA ASP A 2 24.97 6.15 11.62
C ASP A 2 24.78 4.96 10.68
N LEU A 3 25.65 3.94 10.76
CA LEU A 3 25.51 2.72 9.95
C LEU A 3 24.24 1.91 10.30
N LEU A 4 23.88 1.84 11.59
CA LEU A 4 22.67 1.14 12.05
C LEU A 4 21.42 1.89 11.59
N ARG A 5 21.38 3.22 11.73
CA ARG A 5 20.29 4.06 11.21
C ARG A 5 20.11 3.92 9.69
N SER A 6 21.19 3.78 8.94
CA SER A 6 21.16 3.53 7.50
C SER A 6 20.54 2.17 7.15
N GLN A 7 20.80 1.12 7.94
CA GLN A 7 20.19 -0.20 7.69
C GLN A 7 18.72 -0.28 8.13
N THR A 8 18.39 0.35 9.25
CA THR A 8 17.02 0.49 9.77
C THR A 8 16.13 1.19 8.75
N SER A 9 16.54 2.38 8.28
CA SER A 9 15.79 3.14 7.27
C SER A 9 15.62 2.38 5.95
N LYS A 10 16.68 1.74 5.44
CA LYS A 10 16.60 0.90 4.22
C LYS A 10 15.60 -0.23 4.36
N SER A 11 15.56 -0.89 5.52
CA SER A 11 14.65 -2.01 5.74
C SER A 11 13.19 -1.56 5.77
N ILE A 12 12.89 -0.45 6.44
CA ILE A 12 11.55 0.15 6.48
C ILE A 12 11.10 0.55 5.07
N LEU A 13 11.96 1.23 4.32
CA LEU A 13 11.66 1.67 2.95
C LEU A 13 11.41 0.50 2.01
N VAL A 14 12.27 -0.52 2.01
CA VAL A 14 12.15 -1.68 1.12
C VAL A 14 10.88 -2.49 1.45
N LEU A 15 10.62 -2.76 2.73
CA LEU A 15 9.42 -3.51 3.15
C LEU A 15 8.13 -2.74 2.88
N GLY A 16 8.11 -1.43 3.16
CA GLY A 16 6.97 -0.57 2.86
C GLY A 16 6.68 -0.48 1.37
N ALA A 17 7.72 -0.32 0.53
CA ALA A 17 7.58 -0.29 -0.91
C ALA A 17 7.09 -1.64 -1.48
N LEU A 18 7.61 -2.78 -0.98
CA LEU A 18 7.14 -4.11 -1.35
C LEU A 18 5.67 -4.33 -0.99
N SER A 19 5.27 -3.93 0.22
CA SER A 19 3.88 -4.01 0.69
C SER A 19 2.94 -3.18 -0.19
N GLY A 20 3.31 -1.93 -0.48
CA GLY A 20 2.54 -1.06 -1.37
C GLY A 20 2.47 -1.59 -2.80
N ALA A 21 3.57 -2.12 -3.33
CA ALA A 21 3.59 -2.76 -4.65
C ALA A 21 2.70 -4.02 -4.71
N PHE A 22 2.65 -4.80 -3.64
CA PHE A 22 1.76 -5.95 -3.54
C PHE A 22 0.28 -5.54 -3.56
N ILE A 23 -0.13 -4.53 -2.78
CA ILE A 23 -1.50 -3.99 -2.81
C ILE A 23 -1.83 -3.45 -4.20
N LEU A 24 -0.91 -2.70 -4.79
CA LEU A 24 -1.06 -2.13 -6.11
C LEU A 24 -1.29 -3.22 -7.16
N PHE A 25 -0.47 -4.27 -7.13
CA PHE A 25 -0.54 -5.40 -8.06
C PHE A 25 -1.85 -6.17 -7.90
N THR A 26 -2.20 -6.56 -6.67
CA THR A 26 -3.46 -7.29 -6.40
C THR A 26 -4.70 -6.48 -6.75
N GLY A 27 -4.63 -5.16 -6.55
CA GLY A 27 -5.64 -4.21 -7.02
C GLY A 27 -5.74 -4.15 -8.54
N ALA A 28 -4.60 -3.96 -9.21
CA ALA A 28 -4.52 -3.85 -10.67
C ALA A 28 -4.93 -5.14 -11.40
N VAL A 29 -4.77 -6.32 -10.79
CA VAL A 29 -5.25 -7.60 -11.33
C VAL A 29 -6.76 -7.78 -11.11
N GLY A 30 -7.40 -6.93 -10.31
CA GLY A 30 -8.84 -7.02 -9.99
C GLY A 30 -9.16 -7.99 -8.86
N MET A 31 -8.15 -8.59 -8.23
CA MET A 31 -8.33 -9.57 -7.15
C MET A 31 -9.03 -8.97 -5.93
N ILE A 32 -8.64 -7.74 -5.56
CA ILE A 32 -9.24 -7.03 -4.41
C ILE A 32 -10.73 -6.74 -4.65
N ALA A 33 -11.10 -6.34 -5.87
CA ALA A 33 -12.49 -6.09 -6.25
C ALA A 33 -13.30 -7.40 -6.23
N ALA A 34 -12.78 -8.48 -6.82
CA ALA A 34 -13.45 -9.78 -6.84
C ALA A 34 -13.70 -10.35 -5.42
N PHE A 35 -12.82 -10.06 -4.47
CA PHE A 35 -13.00 -10.47 -3.07
C PHE A 35 -13.84 -9.49 -2.24
N HIS A 36 -14.11 -8.28 -2.72
CA HIS A 36 -14.92 -7.32 -1.97
C HIS A 36 -16.38 -7.74 -1.87
N GLU A 37 -16.90 -8.46 -2.87
CA GLU A 37 -18.24 -9.04 -2.86
C GLU A 37 -18.45 -10.06 -1.72
N ARG A 38 -17.35 -10.55 -1.12
CA ARG A 38 -17.39 -11.52 -0.03
C ARG A 38 -17.19 -10.82 1.30
N GLU A 39 -18.22 -10.85 2.14
CA GLU A 39 -18.15 -10.31 3.50
C GLU A 39 -17.50 -11.33 4.46
N VAL A 40 -16.49 -10.89 5.22
CA VAL A 40 -15.86 -11.72 6.26
C VAL A 40 -16.59 -11.57 7.58
N VAL A 41 -16.98 -10.33 7.88
CA VAL A 41 -17.83 -9.97 9.02
C VAL A 41 -19.00 -9.20 8.44
N ASP A 42 -20.21 -9.77 8.56
CA ASP A 42 -21.46 -9.24 8.01
C ASP A 42 -21.52 -7.71 8.16
N ARG A 43 -21.50 -7.00 7.03
CA ARG A 43 -21.58 -5.54 6.87
C ARG A 43 -20.49 -4.69 7.53
N PHE A 44 -19.44 -5.30 8.08
CA PHE A 44 -18.35 -4.57 8.74
C PHE A 44 -17.06 -4.57 7.92
N ILE A 45 -16.61 -5.73 7.46
CA ILE A 45 -15.35 -5.88 6.72
C ILE A 45 -15.55 -6.89 5.59
N SER A 46 -15.27 -6.43 4.37
CA SER A 46 -15.14 -7.31 3.20
C SER A 46 -13.79 -8.02 3.16
N LEU A 47 -13.71 -9.15 2.46
CA LEU A 47 -12.46 -9.87 2.26
C LEU A 47 -11.45 -9.02 1.45
N GLY A 48 -11.94 -8.23 0.49
CA GLY A 48 -11.12 -7.25 -0.23
C GLY A 48 -10.46 -6.22 0.70
N GLN A 49 -11.24 -5.63 1.62
CA GLN A 49 -10.69 -4.71 2.64
C GLN A 49 -9.71 -5.43 3.56
N LEU A 50 -10.01 -6.65 3.99
CA LEU A 50 -9.10 -7.43 4.83
C LEU A 50 -7.74 -7.69 4.13
N MET A 51 -7.75 -7.99 2.83
CA MET A 51 -6.51 -8.16 2.06
C MET A 51 -5.64 -6.90 2.04
N LEU A 52 -6.27 -5.72 1.95
CA LEU A 52 -5.57 -4.43 2.07
C LEU A 52 -4.89 -4.27 3.44
N LEU A 53 -5.50 -4.79 4.51
CA LEU A 53 -4.98 -4.68 5.88
C LEU A 53 -3.87 -5.68 6.18
N ILE A 54 -3.95 -6.88 5.62
CA ILE A 54 -2.98 -7.96 5.87
C ILE A 54 -1.57 -7.54 5.43
N ALA A 55 -1.44 -6.87 4.29
CA ALA A 55 -0.13 -6.46 3.77
C ALA A 55 0.66 -5.54 4.73
N PRO A 56 0.16 -4.36 5.15
CA PRO A 56 0.86 -3.49 6.10
C PRO A 56 1.00 -4.15 7.48
N PHE A 57 0.02 -4.96 7.91
CA PHE A 57 0.09 -5.69 9.18
C PHE A 57 1.24 -6.70 9.22
N VAL A 58 1.31 -7.59 8.22
CA VAL A 58 2.33 -8.64 8.12
C VAL A 58 3.71 -8.02 7.93
N THR A 59 3.83 -7.02 7.06
CA THR A 59 5.12 -6.34 6.84
C THR A 59 5.57 -5.53 8.06
N GLY A 60 4.64 -4.90 8.79
CA GLY A 60 4.92 -4.27 10.09
C GLY A 60 5.43 -5.28 11.14
N TYR A 61 4.79 -6.44 11.23
CA TYR A 61 5.23 -7.54 12.11
C TYR A 61 6.65 -8.02 11.76
N TYR A 62 6.93 -8.28 10.49
CA TYR A 62 8.26 -8.71 10.04
C TYR A 62 9.33 -7.63 10.24
N ALA A 63 8.99 -6.37 9.98
CA ALA A 63 9.91 -5.25 10.19
C ALA A 63 10.27 -5.09 11.66
N ALA A 64 9.29 -5.19 12.58
CA ALA A 64 9.57 -5.17 14.01
C ALA A 64 10.54 -6.28 14.43
N GLY A 65 10.40 -7.47 13.84
CA GLY A 65 11.35 -8.57 14.01
C GLY A 65 12.77 -8.25 13.54
N LYS A 66 12.88 -7.67 12.34
CA LYS A 66 14.17 -7.29 11.77
C LYS A 66 14.84 -6.16 12.55
N LEU A 67 14.07 -5.16 12.99
CA LEU A 67 14.57 -4.03 13.79
C LEU A 67 15.03 -4.48 15.18
N ARG A 68 14.31 -5.41 15.81
CA ARG A 68 14.75 -6.01 17.09
C ARG A 68 16.07 -6.77 16.94
N ALA A 69 16.25 -7.49 15.84
CA ALA A 69 17.51 -8.18 15.55
C ALA A 69 18.69 -7.21 15.35
N LEU A 70 18.42 -5.96 14.95
CA LEU A 70 19.41 -4.88 14.88
C LEU A 70 19.66 -4.18 16.22
N GLY A 71 18.96 -4.58 17.29
CA GLY A 71 19.12 -4.01 18.64
C GLY A 71 18.35 -2.71 18.86
N GLU A 72 17.32 -2.43 18.06
CA GLU A 72 16.50 -1.22 18.18
C GLU A 72 15.45 -1.32 19.31
N ASP A 73 15.10 -0.18 19.89
CA ASP A 73 14.15 -0.07 21.01
C ASP A 73 12.67 -0.12 20.57
N ALA A 74 11.78 -0.46 21.51
CA ALA A 74 10.34 -0.57 21.24
C ALA A 74 9.71 0.65 20.53
N PRO A 75 10.02 1.92 20.86
CA PRO A 75 9.48 3.06 20.12
C PRO A 75 9.88 3.08 18.64
N VAL A 76 11.12 2.65 18.32
CA VAL A 76 11.61 2.57 16.94
C VAL A 76 10.91 1.46 16.19
N LEU A 77 10.67 0.31 16.83
CA LEU A 77 9.89 -0.80 16.25
C LEU A 77 8.47 -0.36 15.91
N LEU A 78 7.79 0.31 16.84
CA LEU A 78 6.43 0.83 16.65
C LEU A 78 6.36 1.91 15.57
N GLY A 79 7.30 2.86 15.58
CA GLY A 79 7.41 3.89 14.56
C GLY A 79 7.73 3.30 13.17
N GLY A 80 8.55 2.24 13.12
CA GLY A 80 8.82 1.49 11.89
C GLY A 80 7.56 0.84 11.31
N GLY A 81 6.72 0.25 12.14
CA GLY A 81 5.40 -0.27 11.75
C GLY A 81 4.47 0.79 11.17
N MET A 82 4.36 1.93 11.84
CA MET A 82 3.56 3.07 11.35
C MET A 82 4.08 3.58 10.01
N ALA A 83 5.40 3.74 9.88
CA ALA A 83 6.04 4.19 8.64
C ALA A 83 5.79 3.20 7.49
N ILE A 84 5.84 1.89 7.75
CA ILE A 84 5.49 0.87 6.75
C ILE A 84 4.04 0.97 6.33
N GLY A 85 3.11 1.14 7.29
CA GLY A 85 1.70 1.34 6.98
C GLY A 85 1.47 2.56 6.08
N LEU A 86 2.15 3.68 6.37
CA LEU A 86 2.10 4.87 5.53
C LEU A 86 2.70 4.63 4.14
N MET A 87 3.88 4.02 4.06
CA MET A 87 4.54 3.70 2.78
C MET A 87 3.73 2.73 1.93
N THR A 88 3.05 1.78 2.57
CA THR A 88 2.15 0.83 1.91
C THR A 88 0.99 1.54 1.23
N ALA A 89 0.46 2.60 1.84
CA ALA A 89 -0.67 3.34 1.29
C ALA A 89 -0.29 4.20 0.06
N ILE A 90 0.97 4.65 -0.05
CA ILE A 90 1.39 5.62 -1.06
C ILE A 90 1.04 5.19 -2.50
N PRO A 91 1.39 3.98 -2.99
CA PRO A 91 1.12 3.62 -4.37
C PRO A 91 -0.38 3.64 -4.71
N SER A 92 -1.23 3.15 -3.81
CA SER A 92 -2.68 3.15 -3.99
C SER A 92 -3.28 4.55 -3.90
N VAL A 93 -2.79 5.38 -2.98
CA VAL A 93 -3.19 6.80 -2.90
C VAL A 93 -2.81 7.54 -4.17
N ILE A 94 -1.60 7.31 -4.68
CA ILE A 94 -1.16 7.86 -5.96
C ILE A 94 -2.14 7.47 -7.06
N LEU A 95 -2.49 6.17 -7.19
CA LEU A 95 -3.49 5.73 -8.18
C LEU A 95 -4.86 6.38 -8.00
N LEU A 96 -5.33 6.53 -6.77
CA LEU A 96 -6.61 7.18 -6.49
C LEU A 96 -6.60 8.63 -6.94
N LEU A 97 -5.52 9.37 -6.67
CA LEU A 97 -5.34 10.74 -7.14
C LEU A 97 -5.31 10.80 -8.66
N PHE A 98 -4.61 9.88 -9.33
CA PHE A 98 -4.58 9.77 -10.80
C PHE A 98 -5.96 9.53 -11.42
N ASN A 99 -6.84 8.78 -10.73
CA ASN A 99 -8.17 8.44 -11.24
C ASN A 99 -9.22 9.55 -10.99
N SER A 100 -8.85 10.61 -10.29
CA SER A 100 -9.79 11.63 -9.84
C SER A 100 -9.61 12.94 -10.59
N ASP A 101 -10.70 13.44 -11.18
CA ASP A 101 -10.69 14.73 -11.89
C ASP A 101 -10.39 15.90 -10.94
N GLU A 102 -10.83 15.78 -9.69
CA GLU A 102 -10.63 16.79 -8.63
C GLU A 102 -9.15 16.99 -8.28
N PHE A 103 -8.34 15.93 -8.30
CA PHE A 103 -6.91 16.01 -7.95
C PHE A 103 -5.98 16.06 -9.16
N ARG A 104 -6.50 16.19 -10.38
CA ARG A 104 -5.67 16.41 -11.59
C ARG A 104 -4.73 17.60 -11.43
N PHE A 105 -5.16 18.67 -10.74
CA PHE A 105 -4.30 19.82 -10.44
C PHE A 105 -3.12 19.45 -9.54
N LEU A 106 -3.34 18.70 -8.45
CA LEU A 106 -2.24 18.26 -7.57
C LEU A 106 -1.29 17.33 -8.33
N LEU A 107 -1.84 16.45 -9.18
CA LEU A 107 -1.03 15.58 -10.01
C LEU A 107 -0.14 16.38 -10.98
N ASP A 108 -0.73 17.30 -11.74
CA ASP A 108 0.00 18.17 -12.66
C ASP A 108 1.08 18.97 -11.91
N LEU A 109 0.75 19.52 -10.74
CA LEU A 109 1.71 20.19 -9.87
C LEU A 109 2.85 19.25 -9.44
N THR A 110 2.55 18.02 -8.99
CA THR A 110 3.58 17.06 -8.58
C THR A 110 4.48 16.65 -9.74
N LEU A 111 3.92 16.36 -10.92
CA LEU A 111 4.68 16.03 -12.12
C LEU A 111 5.60 17.18 -12.55
N ARG A 112 5.16 18.44 -12.37
CA ARG A 112 5.98 19.63 -12.62
C ARG A 112 7.08 19.84 -11.57
N LEU A 113 6.85 19.43 -10.33
CA LEU A 113 7.81 19.60 -9.22
C LEU A 113 8.86 18.49 -9.13
N ILE A 114 8.54 17.26 -9.55
CA ILE A 114 9.47 16.09 -9.51
C ILE A 114 10.84 16.41 -10.11
N PRO A 115 10.97 17.03 -11.30
CA PRO A 115 12.27 17.36 -11.88
C PRO A 115 13.13 18.25 -10.99
N PHE A 116 12.52 19.27 -10.37
CA PHE A 116 13.22 20.20 -9.50
C PHE A 116 13.66 19.55 -8.20
N VAL A 117 12.79 18.72 -7.61
CA VAL A 117 13.11 17.99 -6.37
C VAL A 117 14.22 16.97 -6.63
N ALA A 118 14.11 16.19 -7.70
CA ALA A 118 15.12 15.21 -8.09
C ALA A 118 16.48 15.87 -8.37
N ALA A 119 16.48 16.94 -9.16
CA ALA A 119 17.69 17.73 -9.43
C ALA A 119 18.31 18.26 -8.14
N SER A 120 17.49 18.81 -7.24
CA SER A 120 17.96 19.36 -5.95
C SER A 120 18.56 18.29 -5.04
N ILE A 121 17.98 17.09 -5.00
CA ILE A 121 18.54 15.96 -4.23
C ILE A 121 19.90 15.53 -4.78
N VAL A 122 20.02 15.41 -6.11
CA VAL A 122 21.29 15.03 -6.76
C VAL A 122 22.36 16.09 -6.51
N ALA A 123 22.04 17.36 -6.75
CA ALA A 123 22.97 18.47 -6.53
C ALA A 123 23.44 18.54 -5.07
N TRP A 124 22.53 18.36 -4.12
CA TRP A 124 22.88 18.35 -2.70
C TRP A 124 23.82 17.21 -2.33
N ARG A 125 23.62 16.01 -2.90
CA ARG A 125 24.56 14.88 -2.71
C ARG A 125 25.93 15.19 -3.29
N MET A 126 25.99 15.83 -4.46
CA MET A 126 27.25 16.19 -5.10
C MET A 126 28.01 17.29 -4.36
N TYR A 127 27.30 18.29 -3.85
CA TYR A 127 27.89 19.32 -3.02
C TYR A 127 28.51 18.72 -1.75
N ARG A 128 27.81 17.78 -1.09
CA ARG A 128 28.34 17.05 0.07
C ARG A 128 29.55 16.18 -0.25
N ALA A 129 29.74 15.76 -1.50
CA ALA A 129 30.91 15.01 -1.93
C ALA A 129 32.14 15.91 -2.18
N GLY A 130 32.02 17.23 -1.98
CA GLY A 130 33.13 18.19 -2.19
C GLY A 130 33.33 18.59 -3.64
N ASN A 131 32.36 18.37 -4.52
CA ASN A 131 32.44 18.78 -5.92
C ASN A 131 32.36 20.31 -6.05
N GLU A 132 33.03 20.86 -7.08
CA GLU A 132 33.02 22.28 -7.39
C GLU A 132 31.59 22.80 -7.64
N THR A 133 31.29 24.00 -7.13
CA THR A 133 29.96 24.62 -7.24
C THR A 133 29.47 24.72 -8.69
N GLN A 134 30.37 25.00 -9.64
CA GLN A 134 30.01 25.06 -11.06
C GLN A 134 29.57 23.70 -11.61
N ALA A 135 30.25 22.61 -11.21
CA ALA A 135 29.86 21.25 -11.60
C ALA A 135 28.51 20.85 -10.98
N VAL A 136 28.26 21.23 -9.72
CA VAL A 136 26.99 20.96 -9.04
C VAL A 136 25.82 21.66 -9.74
N ILE A 137 25.99 22.94 -10.11
CA ILE A 137 24.95 23.70 -10.84
C ILE A 137 24.70 23.11 -12.22
N GLY A 138 25.76 22.76 -12.96
CA GLY A 138 25.65 22.15 -14.28
C GLY A 138 24.87 20.83 -14.25
N ILE A 139 25.14 19.99 -13.26
CA ILE A 139 24.44 18.71 -13.10
C ILE A 139 23.02 18.90 -12.60
N TRP A 140 22.76 19.88 -11.73
CA TRP A 140 21.40 20.24 -11.32
C TRP A 140 20.55 20.60 -12.55
N LEU A 141 21.03 21.49 -13.42
CA LEU A 141 20.33 21.89 -14.64
C LEU A 141 20.11 20.70 -15.58
N LEU A 142 21.15 19.87 -15.78
CA LEU A 142 21.05 18.71 -16.65
C LEU A 142 20.02 17.69 -16.14
N VAL A 143 20.02 17.39 -14.83
CA VAL A 143 19.03 16.48 -14.22
C VAL A 143 17.64 17.08 -14.28
N ALA A 144 17.48 18.38 -13.99
CA ALA A 144 16.18 19.06 -14.05
C ALA A 144 15.60 19.01 -15.47
N VAL A 145 16.43 19.23 -16.50
CA VAL A 145 16.00 19.15 -17.90
C VAL A 145 15.68 17.70 -18.30
N LEU A 146 16.54 16.73 -17.98
CA LEU A 146 16.29 15.33 -18.36
C LEU A 146 15.03 14.77 -17.68
N VAL A 147 14.92 14.93 -16.36
CA VAL A 147 13.73 14.49 -15.61
C VAL A 147 12.50 15.30 -16.02
N GLY A 148 12.70 16.59 -16.36
CA GLY A 148 11.67 17.49 -16.88
C GLY A 148 11.10 17.03 -18.20
N ILE A 149 11.96 16.65 -19.17
CA ILE A 149 11.53 16.12 -20.47
C ILE A 149 10.74 14.83 -20.28
N VAL A 150 11.19 13.92 -19.42
CA VAL A 150 10.49 12.65 -19.14
C VAL A 150 9.13 12.93 -18.48
N SER A 151 9.09 13.78 -17.46
CA SER A 151 7.86 14.12 -16.73
C SER A 151 6.86 14.86 -17.63
N PHE A 152 7.35 15.80 -18.45
CA PHE A 152 6.54 16.54 -19.42
C PHE A 152 6.02 15.63 -20.53
N SER A 153 6.85 14.72 -21.04
CA SER A 153 6.43 13.73 -22.03
C SER A 153 5.35 12.80 -21.46
N PHE A 154 5.49 12.41 -20.19
CA PHE A 154 4.48 11.63 -19.49
C PHE A 154 3.17 12.41 -19.32
N ALA A 155 3.25 13.68 -18.89
CA ALA A 155 2.10 14.58 -18.78
C ALA A 155 1.41 14.81 -20.14
N LEU A 156 2.20 15.04 -21.20
CA LEU A 156 1.73 15.29 -22.56
C LEU A 156 1.10 14.04 -23.18
N ILE A 157 1.61 12.83 -22.89
CA ILE A 157 0.96 11.58 -23.28
C ILE A 157 -0.43 11.49 -22.63
N PHE A 158 -0.57 11.87 -21.36
CA PHE A 158 -1.87 11.87 -20.68
C PHE A 158 -2.82 12.93 -21.21
N GLU A 159 -2.32 14.12 -21.54
CA GLU A 159 -3.13 15.19 -22.08
C GLU A 159 -3.63 14.88 -23.51
N ILE A 160 -2.79 14.27 -24.35
CA ILE A 160 -3.14 13.95 -25.74
C ILE A 160 -4.01 12.70 -25.87
N LYS A 161 -3.76 11.63 -25.09
CA LYS A 161 -4.55 10.39 -25.19
C LYS A 161 -5.87 10.41 -24.41
N GLY A 162 -6.16 11.49 -23.68
CA GLY A 162 -7.51 11.90 -23.32
C GLY A 162 -8.26 11.05 -22.28
N ASP A 163 -7.85 9.81 -21.99
CA ASP A 163 -8.48 9.05 -20.92
C ASP A 163 -7.51 8.04 -20.30
N LEU A 164 -6.99 8.36 -19.12
CA LEU A 164 -6.22 7.44 -18.28
C LEU A 164 -7.01 6.15 -18.00
N ARG A 165 -8.36 6.19 -18.04
CA ARG A 165 -9.19 4.99 -17.94
C ARG A 165 -8.96 4.00 -19.07
N SER A 166 -8.52 4.46 -20.25
CA SER A 166 -8.22 3.59 -21.40
C SER A 166 -6.85 2.90 -21.32
N VAL A 167 -5.96 3.36 -20.43
CA VAL A 167 -4.65 2.74 -20.16
C VAL A 167 -4.70 1.95 -18.84
N LEU A 168 -5.42 2.46 -17.85
CA LEU A 168 -5.75 1.82 -16.59
C LEU A 168 -7.11 1.09 -16.67
N VAL A 169 -7.40 0.46 -17.82
CA VAL A 169 -8.69 -0.25 -18.12
C VAL A 169 -9.09 -1.25 -17.02
N ASN A 170 -8.15 -1.65 -16.17
CA ASN A 170 -8.37 -2.60 -15.10
C ASN A 170 -8.54 -1.98 -13.70
N ILE A 171 -8.52 -0.65 -13.53
CA ILE A 171 -8.98 -0.05 -12.27
C ILE A 171 -10.51 -0.01 -12.31
N ASN A 172 -11.10 -1.13 -11.93
CA ASN A 172 -12.54 -1.25 -11.77
C ASN A 172 -13.03 -0.20 -10.75
N PRO A 173 -14.14 0.53 -11.00
CA PRO A 173 -14.85 1.32 -10.01
C PRO A 173 -14.96 0.67 -8.62
N ASP A 174 -15.14 -0.64 -8.58
CA ASP A 174 -15.24 -1.42 -7.34
C ASP A 174 -13.93 -1.35 -6.55
N TRP A 175 -12.77 -1.38 -7.21
CA TRP A 175 -11.47 -1.25 -6.54
C TRP A 175 -11.34 0.07 -5.78
N VAL A 176 -11.81 1.17 -6.38
CA VAL A 176 -11.82 2.49 -5.74
C VAL A 176 -12.68 2.45 -4.49
N GLU A 177 -13.85 1.81 -4.56
CA GLU A 177 -14.75 1.63 -3.43
C GLU A 177 -14.09 0.84 -2.29
N VAL A 178 -13.45 -0.29 -2.59
CA VAL A 178 -12.74 -1.09 -1.57
C VAL A 178 -11.63 -0.28 -0.89
N VAL A 179 -10.77 0.37 -1.66
CA VAL A 179 -9.61 1.10 -1.12
C VAL A 179 -10.05 2.31 -0.33
N THR A 180 -11.13 2.98 -0.74
CA THR A 180 -11.68 4.14 -0.02
C THR A 180 -12.56 3.74 1.17
N PHE A 181 -12.70 2.44 1.48
CA PHE A 181 -13.59 1.94 2.54
C PHE A 181 -15.02 2.47 2.35
N ASP A 182 -15.56 2.30 1.15
CA ASP A 182 -16.93 2.69 0.78
C ASP A 182 -17.16 4.21 0.76
N ASN A 183 -16.10 5.02 0.88
CA ASN A 183 -16.14 6.48 0.78
C ASN A 183 -15.88 6.99 -0.65
N ARG A 184 -16.35 6.27 -1.68
CA ARG A 184 -16.10 6.61 -3.08
C ARG A 184 -16.55 8.03 -3.47
N LYS A 185 -17.60 8.56 -2.83
CA LYS A 185 -18.14 9.91 -3.10
C LYS A 185 -17.28 11.05 -2.54
N ASP A 186 -16.47 10.76 -1.52
CA ASP A 186 -15.58 11.72 -0.87
C ASP A 186 -14.18 11.12 -0.87
N LEU A 187 -13.49 11.30 -2.00
CA LEU A 187 -12.19 10.67 -2.22
C LEU A 187 -11.13 11.15 -1.23
N ALA A 188 -11.20 12.41 -0.79
CA ALA A 188 -10.30 12.95 0.22
C ALA A 188 -10.45 12.18 1.54
N ARG A 189 -11.70 11.96 1.98
CA ARG A 189 -12.00 11.13 3.16
C ARG A 189 -11.60 9.67 2.95
N GLY A 190 -11.82 9.12 1.77
CA GLY A 190 -11.41 7.75 1.41
C GLY A 190 -9.90 7.55 1.51
N ILE A 191 -9.12 8.44 0.90
CA ILE A 191 -7.65 8.45 0.97
C ILE A 191 -7.17 8.58 2.42
N GLY A 192 -7.74 9.53 3.17
CA GLY A 192 -7.39 9.75 4.58
C GLY A 192 -7.68 8.52 5.44
N THR A 193 -8.84 7.89 5.23
CA THR A 193 -9.25 6.68 5.95
C THR A 193 -8.33 5.50 5.62
N PHE A 194 -8.04 5.29 4.34
CA PHE A 194 -7.13 4.23 3.90
C PHE A 194 -5.71 4.39 4.47
N ALA A 195 -5.16 5.60 4.42
CA ALA A 195 -3.84 5.89 4.98
C ALA A 195 -3.82 5.66 6.49
N LEU A 196 -4.83 6.16 7.22
CA LEU A 196 -4.94 6.00 8.66
C LEU A 196 -5.05 4.52 9.07
N ILE A 197 -5.91 3.77 8.39
CA ILE A 197 -6.10 2.34 8.67
C ILE A 197 -4.84 1.54 8.31
N SER A 198 -4.15 1.87 7.21
CA SER A 198 -2.87 1.22 6.85
C SER A 198 -1.79 1.47 7.91
N VAL A 199 -1.69 2.70 8.43
CA VAL A 199 -0.81 3.04 9.55
C VAL A 199 -1.17 2.25 10.80
N ALA A 200 -2.46 2.19 11.14
CA ALA A 200 -2.95 1.43 12.29
C ALA A 200 -2.66 -0.07 12.15
N ALA A 201 -2.80 -0.64 10.95
CA ALA A 201 -2.48 -2.03 10.67
C ALA A 201 -0.98 -2.33 10.83
N GLY A 202 -0.10 -1.48 10.28
CA GLY A 202 1.35 -1.63 10.44
C GLY A 202 1.82 -1.48 11.90
N PHE A 203 1.19 -0.56 12.64
CA PHE A 203 1.38 -0.42 14.09
C PHE A 203 0.90 -1.65 14.86
N ALA A 204 -0.29 -2.16 14.56
CA ALA A 204 -0.85 -3.36 15.20
C ALA A 204 0.03 -4.60 14.96
N GLY A 205 0.56 -4.76 13.75
CA GLY A 205 1.53 -5.83 13.44
C GLY A 205 2.80 -5.73 14.31
N SER A 206 3.29 -4.51 14.54
CA SER A 206 4.46 -4.26 15.39
C SER A 206 4.17 -4.50 16.87
N ILE A 207 3.00 -4.11 17.37
CA ILE A 207 2.54 -4.45 18.73
C ILE A 207 2.48 -5.97 18.90
N LEU A 208 1.88 -6.67 17.95
CA LEU A 208 1.75 -8.12 18.00
C LEU A 208 3.13 -8.80 18.09
N PHE A 209 4.13 -8.25 17.41
CA PHE A 209 5.50 -8.75 17.54
C PHE A 209 6.08 -8.57 18.96
N LEU A 210 5.82 -7.43 19.59
CA LEU A 210 6.29 -7.11 20.95
C LEU A 210 5.61 -7.93 22.06
N MET A 211 4.44 -8.51 21.78
CA MET A 211 3.74 -9.33 22.76
C MET A 211 4.55 -10.57 23.20
N PRO A 212 4.31 -11.08 24.42
CA PRO A 212 4.86 -12.34 24.87
C PRO A 212 4.52 -13.50 23.92
N THR A 213 5.36 -14.53 23.88
CA THR A 213 5.29 -15.61 22.89
C THR A 213 3.94 -16.36 22.89
N VAL A 214 3.35 -16.57 24.07
CA VAL A 214 2.09 -17.29 24.24
C VAL A 214 0.89 -16.52 23.65
N PRO A 215 0.55 -15.30 24.12
CA PRO A 215 -0.56 -14.54 23.54
C PRO A 215 -0.35 -14.20 22.07
N ARG A 216 0.91 -13.92 21.66
CA ARG A 216 1.24 -13.67 20.25
C ARG A 216 0.86 -14.85 19.35
N ARG A 217 1.26 -16.07 19.72
CA ARG A 217 0.93 -17.27 18.95
C ARG A 217 -0.57 -17.52 18.93
N ALA A 218 -1.23 -17.42 20.08
CA ALA A 218 -2.68 -17.58 20.18
C ALA A 218 -3.44 -16.62 19.25
N LEU A 219 -3.04 -15.34 19.22
CA LEU A 219 -3.63 -14.34 18.33
C LEU A 219 -3.35 -14.62 16.86
N ILE A 220 -2.11 -15.01 16.49
CA ILE A 220 -1.78 -15.33 15.09
C ILE A 220 -2.62 -16.52 14.60
N TYR A 221 -2.72 -17.59 15.40
CA TYR A 221 -3.52 -18.75 15.04
C TYR A 221 -5.02 -18.42 15.01
N GLY A 222 -5.52 -17.69 16.01
CA GLY A 222 -6.92 -17.27 16.07
C GLY A 222 -7.30 -16.39 14.89
N LEU A 223 -6.50 -15.37 14.57
CA LEU A 223 -6.70 -14.53 13.39
C LEU A 223 -6.61 -15.34 12.10
N GLY A 224 -5.59 -16.19 11.95
CA GLY A 224 -5.42 -17.03 10.78
C GLY A 224 -6.63 -17.95 10.52
N VAL A 225 -7.12 -18.61 11.57
CA VAL A 225 -8.33 -19.46 11.48
C VAL A 225 -9.57 -18.61 11.18
N THR A 226 -9.73 -17.45 11.81
CA THR A 226 -10.87 -16.54 11.57
C THR A 226 -10.90 -16.08 10.12
N VAL A 227 -9.76 -15.66 9.58
CA VAL A 227 -9.63 -15.25 8.17
C VAL A 227 -9.92 -16.42 7.23
N LEU A 228 -9.41 -17.62 7.54
CA LEU A 228 -9.64 -18.81 6.73
C LEU A 228 -11.12 -19.21 6.73
N ILE A 229 -11.75 -19.27 7.90
CA ILE A 229 -13.19 -19.58 8.01
C ILE A 229 -14.02 -18.50 7.31
N GLY A 230 -13.70 -17.22 7.48
CA GLY A 230 -14.42 -16.14 6.82
C GLY A 230 -14.27 -16.18 5.30
N ALA A 231 -13.06 -16.41 4.79
CA ALA A 231 -12.79 -16.46 3.35
C ALA A 231 -13.43 -17.68 2.65
N PHE A 232 -13.53 -18.81 3.34
CA PHE A 232 -14.06 -20.07 2.78
C PHE A 232 -15.46 -20.45 3.29
N GLY A 233 -16.03 -19.70 4.23
CA GLY A 233 -17.27 -20.06 4.91
C GLY A 233 -18.45 -20.18 3.95
N GLU A 234 -18.55 -19.27 2.99
CA GLU A 234 -19.57 -19.33 1.94
C GLU A 234 -19.34 -20.50 0.98
N THR A 235 -18.10 -20.70 0.51
CA THR A 235 -17.76 -21.86 -0.34
C THR A 235 -18.06 -23.18 0.36
N ALA A 236 -17.71 -23.30 1.64
CA ALA A 236 -17.98 -24.49 2.44
C ALA A 236 -19.49 -24.71 2.61
N ARG A 237 -20.26 -23.64 2.86
CA ARG A 237 -21.73 -23.70 2.94
C ARG A 237 -22.35 -24.18 1.63
N LEU A 238 -21.90 -23.65 0.49
CA LEU A 238 -22.41 -24.05 -0.83
C LEU A 238 -22.11 -25.53 -1.12
N LEU A 239 -20.89 -25.99 -0.83
CA LEU A 239 -20.51 -27.40 -0.99
C LEU A 239 -21.33 -28.32 -0.07
N LEU A 240 -21.63 -27.89 1.16
CA LEU A 240 -22.46 -28.67 2.08
C LEU A 240 -23.91 -28.74 1.60
N GLN A 241 -24.48 -27.62 1.13
CA GLN A 241 -25.84 -27.60 0.59
C GLN A 241 -25.98 -28.49 -0.65
N GLU A 242 -25.03 -28.41 -1.58
CA GLU A 242 -25.06 -29.26 -2.80
C GLU A 242 -24.98 -30.76 -2.47
N ASN A 243 -24.17 -31.14 -1.48
CA ASN A 243 -24.07 -32.54 -1.07
C ASN A 243 -25.31 -33.03 -0.33
N VAL A 244 -25.88 -32.21 0.56
CA VAL A 244 -27.10 -32.57 1.30
C VAL A 244 -28.30 -32.71 0.35
N ASP A 245 -28.50 -31.77 -0.58
CA ASP A 245 -29.61 -31.82 -1.53
C ASP A 245 -29.58 -33.08 -2.40
N ARG A 246 -28.38 -33.52 -2.82
CA ARG A 246 -28.20 -34.75 -3.60
C ARG A 246 -28.60 -36.02 -2.86
N ASP A 247 -28.37 -36.08 -1.55
CA ASP A 247 -28.74 -37.25 -0.74
C ASP A 247 -30.26 -37.28 -0.50
N THR A 248 -30.88 -36.13 -0.21
CA THR A 248 -32.35 -36.05 -0.06
C THR A 248 -33.11 -36.37 -1.35
N LEU A 249 -32.56 -36.05 -2.53
CA LEU A 249 -33.19 -36.38 -3.83
C LEU A 249 -32.99 -37.84 -4.26
N ARG A 250 -32.11 -38.60 -3.60
CA ARG A 250 -31.93 -40.05 -3.86
C ARG A 250 -32.89 -40.94 -3.08
N GLU A 251 -33.51 -40.42 -2.03
CA GLU A 251 -34.45 -41.18 -1.18
C GLU A 251 -35.93 -41.04 -1.63
N ILE A 252 -36.21 -40.27 -2.68
CA ILE A 252 -37.54 -40.11 -3.31
C ILE A 252 -37.55 -40.81 -4.67
#